data_AF-A0A351AGF8-F1
#
_entry.id   AF-A0A351AGF8-F1
#
_cell.length_a   1.000
_cell.length_b   1.000
_cell.length_c   1.000
_cell.angle_alpha   90.00
_cell.angle_beta   90.00
_cell.angle_gamma   90.00
#
_symmetry.space_group_name_H-M   'P 1'
#
loop_
_entity.id
_entity.type
_entity.pdbx_description
1 polymer ?
#
loop_
_entity_poly.entity_id
_entity_poly.type
_entity_poly.pdbx_seq_one_letter_code
_entity_poly.pdbx_strand_id
1 'polypeptide(L)'
;MNRKAIVVITATTCTLGAFAWAGWAQRTKEQNHRAFRAAIEAPKRSDVSNAQHVEQIWAAAEKVEGAEPKREAARVGLEIAYQAASSEGPGEAGAILESVSQRIEADSSLTEDTQAQAIREQADYQAAVAAQMGGDMARAKQLLKSFLQEYPQTPFVNSVYRRLHDLADSDQERETLDIERQKKYEEQQARLALRLAECGPRALHRWLEMRSRNAPSIETLVQEAGLTLEGASMADLQRVAAKHGLRLEGHALNRPDFERQSTPFMWLQGAHYVLVLKRSQGNFTIFDPMTGQDRDITLGEPNGKPETYYILKRKN
;
A
#
# COMPACT_ATOMS: atom_id res chain seq x y z
N MET A 1 23.63 -28.62 62.21
CA MET A 1 24.02 -28.93 60.81
C MET A 1 23.37 -27.90 59.89
N ASN A 2 24.18 -27.04 59.28
CA ASN A 2 23.76 -25.80 58.60
C ASN A 2 23.82 -25.96 57.07
N ARG A 3 22.67 -25.91 56.38
CA ARG A 3 22.56 -25.93 54.91
C ARG A 3 21.99 -24.60 54.40
N LYS A 4 22.79 -23.53 54.35
CA LYS A 4 22.45 -22.26 53.68
C LYS A 4 23.73 -21.54 53.21
N ALA A 5 24.36 -22.01 52.12
CA ALA A 5 25.51 -21.29 51.54
C ALA A 5 25.85 -21.61 50.06
N ILE A 6 24.99 -22.29 49.29
CA ILE A 6 25.32 -22.71 47.91
C ILE A 6 24.15 -22.42 46.96
N VAL A 7 23.79 -21.15 46.75
CA VAL A 7 22.87 -20.74 45.65
C VAL A 7 23.23 -19.40 44.98
N VAL A 8 24.28 -18.66 45.42
CA VAL A 8 24.48 -17.25 44.98
C VAL A 8 25.51 -17.06 43.85
N ILE A 9 26.22 -18.11 43.40
CA ILE A 9 27.34 -17.93 42.42
C ILE A 9 26.94 -18.18 40.96
N THR A 10 25.78 -18.80 40.67
CA THR A 10 25.35 -19.11 39.29
C THR A 10 24.59 -18.00 38.57
N ALA A 11 24.20 -16.91 39.24
CA ALA A 11 23.46 -15.81 38.60
C ALA A 11 24.37 -14.73 37.96
N THR A 12 25.64 -14.62 38.39
CA THR A 12 26.51 -13.50 37.99
C THR A 12 27.33 -13.79 36.72
N THR A 13 27.50 -15.05 36.32
CA THR A 13 28.21 -15.42 35.08
C THR A 13 27.32 -15.31 33.84
N CYS A 14 26.00 -15.46 33.97
CA CYS A 14 25.07 -15.31 32.84
C CYS A 14 24.92 -13.85 32.38
N THR A 15 25.05 -12.88 33.27
CA THR A 15 24.89 -11.46 32.91
C THR A 15 26.09 -10.91 32.13
N LEU A 16 27.32 -11.29 32.47
CA LEU A 16 28.52 -10.84 31.76
C LEU A 16 28.60 -11.37 30.31
N GLY A 17 28.14 -12.61 30.07
CA GLY A 17 28.07 -13.18 28.71
C GLY A 17 27.05 -12.47 27.81
N ALA A 18 25.92 -12.03 28.36
CA ALA A 18 24.88 -11.33 27.62
C ALA A 18 25.36 -9.94 27.12
N PHE A 19 26.11 -9.20 27.94
CA PHE A 19 26.66 -7.89 27.53
C PHE A 19 27.75 -8.02 26.45
N ALA A 20 28.62 -9.03 26.54
CA ALA A 20 29.64 -9.27 25.54
C ALA A 20 29.04 -9.65 24.18
N TRP A 21 27.99 -10.50 24.18
CA TRP A 21 27.28 -10.89 22.97
C TRP A 21 26.49 -9.74 22.35
N ALA A 22 25.77 -8.95 23.16
CA ALA A 22 25.06 -7.77 22.68
C ALA A 22 26.01 -6.72 22.07
N GLY A 23 27.16 -6.48 22.72
CA GLY A 23 28.19 -5.57 22.20
C GLY A 23 28.82 -6.07 20.90
N TRP A 24 29.05 -7.38 20.76
CA TRP A 24 29.53 -7.98 19.52
C TRP A 24 28.50 -7.88 18.39
N ALA A 25 27.24 -8.22 18.66
CA ALA A 25 26.16 -8.14 17.67
C ALA A 25 25.96 -6.70 17.17
N GLN A 26 26.01 -5.71 18.06
CA GLN A 26 25.91 -4.30 17.68
C GLN A 26 27.08 -3.83 16.80
N ARG A 27 28.32 -4.24 17.12
CA ARG A 27 29.49 -3.92 16.28
C ARG A 27 29.39 -4.54 14.89
N THR A 28 28.95 -5.79 14.80
CA THR A 28 28.74 -6.46 13.51
C THR A 28 27.67 -5.75 12.68
N LYS A 29 26.57 -5.32 13.31
CA LYS A 29 25.52 -4.53 12.67
C LYS A 29 26.07 -3.21 12.11
N GLU A 30 26.79 -2.44 12.92
CA GLU A 30 27.40 -1.17 12.49
C GLU A 30 28.42 -1.38 11.37
N GLN A 31 29.23 -2.43 11.43
CA GLN A 31 30.20 -2.79 10.39
C GLN A 31 29.50 -3.13 9.08
N ASN A 32 28.41 -3.90 9.12
CA ASN A 32 27.64 -4.23 7.92
C ASN A 32 26.99 -2.99 7.30
N HIS A 33 26.42 -2.09 8.10
CA HIS A 33 25.88 -0.81 7.60
C HIS A 33 26.97 0.06 6.96
N ARG A 34 28.17 0.15 7.56
CA ARG A 34 29.30 0.90 6.97
C ARG A 34 29.76 0.28 5.66
N ALA A 35 29.87 -1.05 5.61
CA ALA A 35 30.25 -1.76 4.40
C ALA A 35 29.23 -1.56 3.26
N PHE A 36 27.94 -1.57 3.60
CA PHE A 36 26.87 -1.29 2.63
C PHE A 36 26.93 0.14 2.09
N ARG A 37 27.08 1.15 2.96
CA ARG A 37 27.25 2.55 2.50
C ARG A 37 28.49 2.72 1.63
N ALA A 38 29.61 2.11 2.04
CA ALA A 38 30.84 2.14 1.25
C ALA A 38 30.66 1.48 -0.13
N ALA A 39 29.83 0.43 -0.22
CA ALA A 39 29.53 -0.21 -1.52
C ALA A 39 28.70 0.71 -2.43
N ILE A 40 27.73 1.46 -1.89
CA ILE A 40 26.94 2.43 -2.67
C ILE A 40 27.79 3.63 -3.12
N GLU A 41 28.62 4.15 -2.23
CA GLU A 41 29.44 5.35 -2.48
C GLU A 41 30.70 5.05 -3.30
N ALA A 42 31.08 3.77 -3.45
CA ALA A 42 32.24 3.39 -4.22
C ALA A 42 32.04 3.75 -5.70
N PRO A 43 32.98 4.49 -6.32
CA PRO A 43 32.95 4.65 -7.76
C PRO A 43 33.13 3.27 -8.41
N LYS A 44 32.38 3.02 -9.49
CA LYS A 44 32.56 1.83 -10.32
C LYS A 44 34.03 1.72 -10.72
N ARG A 45 34.66 0.59 -10.41
CA ARG A 45 36.02 0.30 -10.87
C ARG A 45 36.00 0.04 -12.38
N SER A 46 37.01 0.50 -13.10
CA SER A 46 37.08 0.36 -14.56
C SER A 46 37.13 -1.09 -15.05
N ASP A 47 37.53 -2.03 -14.20
CA ASP A 47 37.61 -3.47 -14.48
C ASP A 47 36.35 -4.27 -14.12
N VAL A 48 35.32 -3.61 -13.58
CA VAL A 48 34.07 -4.25 -13.12
C VAL A 48 32.92 -3.78 -14.00
N SER A 49 32.10 -4.70 -14.53
CA SER A 49 30.88 -4.34 -15.29
C SER A 49 29.82 -3.67 -14.39
N ASN A 50 28.86 -2.97 -14.99
CA ASN A 50 27.76 -2.40 -14.21
C ASN A 50 26.94 -3.48 -13.49
N ALA A 51 26.65 -4.61 -14.15
CA ALA A 51 25.97 -5.74 -13.51
C ALA A 51 26.74 -6.28 -12.29
N GLN A 52 28.05 -6.52 -12.41
CA GLN A 52 28.87 -6.95 -11.28
C GLN A 52 28.90 -5.92 -10.14
N HIS A 53 28.83 -4.62 -10.46
CA HIS A 53 28.77 -3.57 -9.44
C HIS A 53 27.46 -3.62 -8.65
N VAL A 54 26.32 -3.76 -9.34
CA VAL A 54 25.00 -3.94 -8.69
C VAL A 54 24.98 -5.18 -7.80
N GLU A 55 25.57 -6.29 -8.26
CA GLU A 55 25.68 -7.53 -7.49
C GLU A 55 26.49 -7.35 -6.20
N GLN A 56 27.58 -6.56 -6.23
CA GLN A 56 28.36 -6.24 -5.04
C GLN A 56 27.57 -5.40 -4.02
N ILE A 57 26.80 -4.42 -4.50
CA ILE A 57 25.94 -3.58 -3.65
C ILE A 57 24.86 -4.44 -3.00
N TRP A 58 24.22 -5.34 -3.77
CA TRP A 58 23.19 -6.23 -3.25
C TRP A 58 23.74 -7.21 -2.21
N ALA A 59 24.89 -7.84 -2.49
CA ALA A 59 25.55 -8.73 -1.54
C ALA A 59 25.98 -8.02 -0.24
N ALA A 60 26.23 -6.71 -0.29
CA ALA A 60 26.45 -5.91 0.91
C ALA A 60 25.13 -5.61 1.66
N ALA A 61 24.05 -5.35 0.93
CA ALA A 61 22.72 -5.11 1.49
C ALA A 61 22.17 -6.35 2.23
N GLU A 62 22.36 -7.55 1.69
CA GLU A 62 21.92 -8.82 2.30
C GLU A 62 22.56 -9.09 3.67
N LYS A 63 23.71 -8.49 3.95
CA LYS A 63 24.39 -8.57 5.25
C LYS A 63 23.80 -7.61 6.29
N VAL A 64 22.94 -6.69 5.87
CA VAL A 64 22.29 -5.72 6.74
C VAL A 64 20.85 -6.16 6.98
N GLU A 65 20.47 -6.23 8.26
CA GLU A 65 19.12 -6.62 8.65
C GLU A 65 18.08 -5.56 8.25
N GLY A 66 16.94 -6.01 7.71
CA GLY A 66 15.79 -5.18 7.35
C GLY A 66 15.60 -4.99 5.85
N ALA A 67 14.44 -4.43 5.48
CA ALA A 67 14.06 -4.16 4.08
C ALA A 67 14.78 -2.94 3.50
N GLU A 68 15.05 -1.92 4.32
CA GLU A 68 15.59 -0.63 3.86
C GLU A 68 16.91 -0.71 3.08
N PRO A 69 17.95 -1.45 3.52
CA PRO A 69 19.18 -1.59 2.75
C PRO A 69 18.95 -2.22 1.38
N LYS A 70 18.03 -3.19 1.30
CA LYS A 70 17.73 -3.89 0.04
C LYS A 70 16.90 -3.02 -0.90
N ARG A 71 15.97 -2.21 -0.38
CA ARG A 71 15.28 -1.16 -1.15
C ARG A 71 16.27 -0.18 -1.75
N GLU A 72 17.22 0.29 -0.95
CA GLU A 72 18.24 1.23 -1.42
C GLU A 72 19.16 0.59 -2.47
N ALA A 73 19.56 -0.67 -2.28
CA ALA A 73 20.32 -1.42 -3.28
C ALA A 73 19.55 -1.55 -4.61
N ALA A 74 18.24 -1.81 -4.56
CA ALA A 74 17.38 -1.88 -5.74
C ALA A 74 17.31 -0.51 -6.46
N ARG A 75 17.15 0.57 -5.70
CA ARG A 75 17.12 1.95 -6.22
C ARG A 75 18.42 2.31 -6.93
N VAL A 76 19.56 2.01 -6.31
CA VAL A 76 20.89 2.22 -6.93
C VAL A 76 21.07 1.33 -8.17
N GLY A 77 20.53 0.11 -8.14
CA GLY A 77 20.49 -0.78 -9.31
C GLY A 77 19.78 -0.16 -10.51
N LEU A 78 18.63 0.50 -10.30
CA LEU A 78 17.94 1.27 -11.35
C LEU A 78 18.82 2.39 -11.91
N GLU A 79 19.48 3.17 -11.04
CA GLU A 79 20.37 4.26 -11.46
C GLU A 79 21.54 3.76 -12.30
N ILE A 80 22.19 2.67 -11.88
CA ILE A 80 23.28 2.04 -12.62
C ILE A 80 22.78 1.50 -13.97
N ALA A 81 21.57 0.93 -14.04
CA ALA A 81 21.01 0.48 -15.32
C ALA A 81 20.82 1.64 -16.32
N TYR A 82 20.36 2.82 -15.87
CA TYR A 82 20.27 3.99 -16.75
C TYR A 82 21.65 4.46 -17.24
N GLN A 83 22.68 4.40 -16.40
CA GLN A 83 24.05 4.68 -16.81
C GLN A 83 24.52 3.65 -17.85
N ALA A 84 24.31 2.36 -17.59
CA ALA A 84 24.64 1.26 -18.49
C ALA A 84 23.99 1.41 -19.87
N ALA A 85 22.73 1.86 -19.93
CA ALA A 85 22.03 2.09 -21.20
C ALA A 85 22.79 3.06 -22.12
N SER A 86 23.46 4.06 -21.54
CA SER A 86 24.25 5.04 -22.29
C SER A 86 25.67 4.58 -22.61
N SER A 87 26.32 3.81 -21.72
CA SER A 87 27.74 3.47 -21.85
C SER A 87 28.00 2.08 -22.45
N GLU A 88 27.14 1.11 -22.14
CA GLU A 88 27.28 -0.32 -22.48
C GLU A 88 26.14 -0.82 -23.38
N GLY A 89 25.07 -0.02 -23.50
CA GLY A 89 23.94 -0.26 -24.40
C GLY A 89 22.71 -0.86 -23.70
N PRO A 90 21.60 -0.97 -24.45
CA PRO A 90 20.31 -1.36 -23.87
C PRO A 90 20.27 -2.82 -23.37
N GLY A 91 21.04 -3.74 -23.97
CA GLY A 91 21.06 -5.14 -23.53
C GLY A 91 21.58 -5.32 -22.10
N GLU A 92 22.70 -4.65 -21.77
CA GLU A 92 23.27 -4.69 -20.42
C GLU A 92 22.35 -4.00 -19.40
N ALA A 93 21.78 -2.85 -19.76
CA ALA A 93 20.78 -2.19 -18.93
C ALA A 93 19.58 -3.10 -18.63
N GLY A 94 19.05 -3.79 -19.64
CA GLY A 94 17.95 -4.73 -19.49
C GLY A 94 18.28 -5.88 -18.53
N ALA A 95 19.49 -6.46 -18.63
CA ALA A 95 19.92 -7.53 -17.74
C ALA A 95 20.01 -7.08 -16.27
N ILE A 96 20.50 -5.85 -16.02
CA ILE A 96 20.54 -5.27 -14.67
C ILE A 96 19.13 -5.08 -14.12
N LEU A 97 18.21 -4.54 -14.92
CA LEU A 97 16.83 -4.28 -14.52
C LEU A 97 16.08 -5.58 -14.19
N GLU A 98 16.24 -6.63 -15.00
CA GLU A 98 15.67 -7.95 -14.71
C GLU A 98 16.24 -8.54 -13.43
N SER A 99 17.56 -8.42 -13.17
CA SER A 99 18.17 -8.85 -11.92
C SER A 99 17.57 -8.13 -10.71
N VAL A 100 17.42 -6.80 -10.79
CA VAL A 100 16.78 -6.00 -9.72
C VAL A 100 15.36 -6.50 -9.45
N SER A 101 14.56 -6.72 -10.50
CA SER A 101 13.17 -7.20 -10.34
C SER A 101 13.10 -8.58 -9.68
N GLN A 102 13.88 -9.55 -10.19
CA GLN A 102 13.93 -10.92 -9.67
C GLN A 102 14.35 -10.95 -8.20
N ARG A 103 15.29 -10.08 -7.80
CA ARG A 103 15.75 -9.99 -6.42
C ARG A 103 14.69 -9.43 -5.47
N ILE A 104 13.89 -8.47 -5.91
CA ILE A 104 12.75 -7.96 -5.12
C ILE A 104 11.68 -9.05 -4.99
N GLU A 105 11.37 -9.75 -6.07
CA GLU A 105 10.39 -10.85 -6.08
C GLU A 105 10.78 -11.99 -5.15
N ALA A 106 12.06 -12.38 -5.16
CA ALA A 106 12.57 -13.50 -4.36
C ALA A 106 12.67 -13.18 -2.86
N ASP A 107 12.65 -11.91 -2.46
CA ASP A 107 12.84 -11.49 -1.08
C ASP A 107 11.50 -11.18 -0.39
N SER A 108 11.05 -12.10 0.48
CA SER A 108 9.79 -11.94 1.22
C SER A 108 9.73 -10.71 2.12
N SER A 109 10.87 -10.11 2.49
CA SER A 109 10.89 -8.85 3.24
C SER A 109 10.58 -7.63 2.37
N LEU A 110 10.61 -7.78 1.04
CA LEU A 110 10.32 -6.73 0.05
C LEU A 110 9.00 -6.96 -0.70
N THR A 111 8.46 -8.18 -0.71
CA THR A 111 7.22 -8.48 -1.45
C THR A 111 6.01 -7.71 -0.94
N GLU A 112 5.90 -7.48 0.37
CA GLU A 112 4.83 -6.68 0.97
C GLU A 112 5.15 -5.18 1.06
N ASP A 113 6.35 -4.78 0.65
CA ASP A 113 6.83 -3.41 0.77
C ASP A 113 6.41 -2.56 -0.44
N THR A 114 5.47 -1.63 -0.23
CA THR A 114 4.94 -0.76 -1.30
C THR A 114 6.01 0.02 -2.08
N GLN A 115 7.12 0.43 -1.43
CA GLN A 115 8.19 1.14 -2.13
C GLN A 115 9.04 0.19 -2.96
N ALA A 116 9.33 -1.00 -2.44
CA ALA A 116 10.04 -2.03 -3.19
C ALA A 116 9.22 -2.49 -4.41
N GLN A 117 7.90 -2.65 -4.26
CA GLN A 117 7.01 -2.98 -5.38
C GLN A 117 7.04 -1.90 -6.46
N ALA A 118 7.01 -0.60 -6.10
CA ALA A 118 7.13 0.47 -7.07
C ALA A 118 8.48 0.46 -7.83
N ILE A 119 9.58 0.10 -7.14
CA ILE A 119 10.90 -0.07 -7.77
C ILE A 119 10.89 -1.26 -8.74
N ARG A 120 10.29 -2.39 -8.35
CA ARG A 120 10.15 -3.59 -9.19
C ARG A 120 9.34 -3.32 -10.45
N GLU A 121 8.18 -2.68 -10.30
CA GLU A 121 7.34 -2.22 -11.42
C GLU A 121 8.16 -1.35 -12.38
N GLN A 122 8.94 -0.40 -11.87
CA GLN A 122 9.80 0.43 -12.71
C GLN A 122 10.87 -0.41 -13.41
N ALA A 123 11.49 -1.37 -12.72
CA ALA A 123 12.51 -2.25 -13.29
C ALA A 123 11.95 -3.11 -14.45
N ASP A 124 10.81 -3.78 -14.24
CA ASP A 124 10.17 -4.63 -15.25
C ASP A 124 9.76 -3.83 -16.50
N TYR A 125 9.15 -2.65 -16.29
CA TYR A 125 8.79 -1.77 -17.41
C TYR A 125 10.03 -1.34 -18.20
N GLN A 126 11.09 -0.92 -17.51
CA GLN A 126 12.31 -0.44 -18.18
C GLN A 126 13.07 -1.59 -18.86
N ALA A 127 13.03 -2.82 -18.31
CA ALA A 127 13.61 -3.98 -18.97
C ALA A 127 12.93 -4.26 -20.32
N ALA A 128 11.60 -4.14 -20.37
CA ALA A 128 10.85 -4.25 -21.62
C ALA A 128 11.21 -3.15 -22.63
N VAL A 129 11.39 -1.91 -22.17
CA VAL A 129 11.84 -0.78 -23.00
C VAL A 129 13.27 -1.02 -23.52
N ALA A 130 14.17 -1.52 -22.67
CA ALA A 130 15.54 -1.83 -23.03
C ALA A 130 15.60 -2.93 -24.10
N ALA A 131 14.82 -4.00 -23.97
CA ALA A 131 14.69 -5.03 -25.00
C ALA A 131 14.23 -4.44 -26.35
N GLN A 132 13.22 -3.55 -26.32
CA GLN A 132 12.72 -2.86 -27.51
C GLN A 132 13.82 -2.00 -28.16
N MET A 133 14.56 -1.21 -27.36
CA MET A 133 15.67 -0.37 -27.85
C MET A 133 16.84 -1.20 -28.38
N GLY A 134 17.05 -2.40 -27.85
CA GLY A 134 18.06 -3.36 -28.32
C GLY A 134 17.68 -4.12 -29.60
N GLY A 135 16.48 -3.89 -30.16
CA GLY A 135 16.01 -4.56 -31.37
C GLY A 135 15.27 -5.89 -31.13
N ASP A 136 15.17 -6.35 -29.87
CA ASP A 136 14.49 -7.61 -29.52
C ASP A 136 12.99 -7.38 -29.28
N MET A 137 12.26 -7.17 -30.38
CA MET A 137 10.83 -6.83 -30.35
C MET A 137 9.96 -7.96 -29.78
N ALA A 138 10.34 -9.22 -30.02
CA ALA A 138 9.61 -10.38 -29.51
C ALA A 138 9.70 -10.45 -27.99
N ARG A 139 10.90 -10.29 -27.42
CA ARG A 139 11.10 -10.23 -25.97
C ARG A 139 10.41 -9.02 -25.36
N ALA A 140 10.55 -7.84 -25.97
CA ALA A 140 9.88 -6.62 -25.49
C ALA A 140 8.36 -6.82 -25.39
N LYS A 141 7.74 -7.39 -26.43
CA LYS A 141 6.31 -7.70 -26.47
C LYS A 141 5.91 -8.69 -25.38
N GLN A 142 6.71 -9.73 -25.15
CA GLN A 142 6.48 -10.70 -24.07
C GLN A 142 6.53 -10.02 -22.69
N LEU A 143 7.58 -9.25 -22.41
CA LEU A 143 7.75 -8.55 -21.13
C LEU A 143 6.61 -7.56 -20.87
N LEU A 144 6.17 -6.80 -21.89
CA LEU A 144 5.03 -5.89 -21.78
C LEU A 144 3.70 -6.62 -21.51
N LYS A 145 3.47 -7.80 -22.12
CA LYS A 145 2.29 -8.62 -21.84
C LYS A 145 2.30 -9.16 -20.40
N SER A 146 3.44 -9.67 -19.94
CA SER A 146 3.62 -10.10 -18.54
C SER A 146 3.39 -8.94 -17.57
N PHE A 147 3.92 -7.76 -17.89
CA PHE A 147 3.74 -6.55 -17.08
C PHE A 147 2.26 -6.18 -16.88
N LEU A 148 1.40 -6.28 -17.90
CA LEU A 148 -0.04 -6.01 -17.76
C LEU A 148 -0.77 -7.04 -16.89
N GLN A 149 -0.31 -8.29 -16.90
CA GLN A 149 -0.88 -9.35 -16.08
C GLN A 149 -0.54 -9.13 -14.60
N GLU A 150 0.70 -8.73 -14.32
CA GLU A 150 1.21 -8.58 -12.98
C GLU A 150 0.84 -7.23 -12.34
N TYR A 151 0.88 -6.14 -13.12
CA TYR A 151 0.67 -4.77 -12.62
C TYR A 151 -0.51 -4.07 -13.33
N PRO A 152 -1.75 -4.58 -13.26
CA PRO A 152 -2.87 -4.03 -14.03
C PRO A 152 -3.33 -2.63 -13.59
N GLN A 153 -2.82 -2.12 -12.46
CA GLN A 153 -3.26 -0.85 -11.85
C GLN A 153 -2.16 0.21 -11.75
N THR A 154 -0.97 -0.05 -12.28
CA THR A 154 0.18 0.87 -12.23
C THR A 154 0.00 2.07 -13.17
N PRO A 155 0.56 3.26 -12.87
CA PRO A 155 0.56 4.40 -13.78
C PRO A 155 1.19 4.10 -15.16
N PHE A 156 2.01 3.05 -15.29
CA PHE A 156 2.64 2.66 -16.56
C PHE A 156 1.69 1.95 -17.54
N VAL A 157 0.50 1.50 -17.12
CA VAL A 157 -0.42 0.70 -17.97
C VAL A 157 -0.71 1.37 -19.32
N ASN A 158 -0.97 2.67 -19.35
CA ASN A 158 -1.25 3.38 -20.61
C ASN A 158 -0.04 3.41 -21.56
N SER A 159 1.17 3.52 -21.02
CA SER A 159 2.41 3.48 -21.81
C SER A 159 2.67 2.08 -22.36
N VAL A 160 2.37 1.05 -21.57
CA VAL A 160 2.52 -0.36 -21.96
C VAL A 160 1.54 -0.72 -23.07
N TYR A 161 0.26 -0.36 -22.95
CA TYR A 161 -0.71 -0.57 -24.03
C TYR A 161 -0.32 0.14 -25.32
N ARG A 162 0.16 1.39 -25.25
CA ARG A 162 0.64 2.11 -26.44
C ARG A 162 1.78 1.36 -27.14
N ARG A 163 2.79 0.90 -26.38
CA ARG A 163 3.91 0.14 -26.94
C ARG A 163 3.47 -1.21 -27.52
N LEU A 164 2.57 -1.92 -26.85
CA LEU A 164 2.02 -3.18 -27.38
C LEU A 164 1.24 -2.95 -28.68
N HIS A 165 0.51 -1.84 -28.79
CA HIS A 165 -0.17 -1.45 -30.02
C HIS A 165 0.82 -1.14 -31.15
N ASP A 166 1.95 -0.49 -30.84
CA ASP A 166 3.03 -0.23 -31.79
C ASP A 166 3.76 -1.53 -32.23
N LEU A 167 3.84 -2.52 -31.34
CA LEU A 167 4.44 -3.85 -31.57
C LEU A 167 3.44 -4.91 -32.07
N ALA A 168 2.19 -4.53 -32.33
CA ALA A 168 1.17 -5.47 -32.79
C ALA A 168 1.42 -5.84 -34.26
N ASP A 169 1.32 -7.14 -34.56
CA ASP A 169 1.63 -7.67 -35.90
C ASP A 169 0.44 -7.53 -36.88
N SER A 170 -0.74 -7.17 -36.35
CA SER A 170 -1.97 -7.02 -37.12
C SER A 170 -2.96 -6.10 -36.43
N ASP A 171 -3.93 -5.58 -37.20
CA ASP A 171 -5.04 -4.79 -36.65
C ASP A 171 -5.95 -5.63 -35.73
N GLN A 172 -6.06 -6.94 -35.96
CA GLN A 172 -6.82 -7.84 -35.08
C GLN A 172 -6.18 -7.94 -33.69
N GLU A 173 -4.85 -7.98 -33.61
CA GLU A 173 -4.14 -7.97 -32.33
C GLU A 173 -4.33 -6.62 -31.60
N ARG A 174 -4.30 -5.50 -32.33
CA ARG A 174 -4.58 -4.16 -31.76
C ARG A 174 -5.99 -4.07 -31.18
N GLU A 175 -6.99 -4.53 -31.93
CA GLU A 175 -8.37 -4.59 -31.45
C GLU A 175 -8.51 -5.45 -30.18
N THR A 176 -7.78 -6.58 -30.12
CA THR A 176 -7.78 -7.45 -28.94
C THR A 176 -7.20 -6.73 -27.72
N LEU A 177 -6.08 -6.01 -27.90
CA LEU A 177 -5.47 -5.20 -26.84
C LEU A 177 -6.40 -4.07 -26.35
N ASP A 178 -7.14 -3.43 -27.25
CA ASP A 178 -8.10 -2.38 -26.90
C ASP A 178 -9.29 -2.93 -26.09
N ILE A 179 -9.83 -4.10 -26.49
CA ILE A 179 -10.88 -4.79 -25.74
C ILE A 179 -10.38 -5.18 -24.34
N GLU A 180 -9.18 -5.75 -24.23
CA GLU A 180 -8.58 -6.11 -22.95
C GLU A 180 -8.36 -4.89 -22.05
N ARG A 181 -7.85 -3.79 -22.62
CA ARG A 181 -7.66 -2.52 -21.91
C ARG A 181 -8.97 -1.97 -21.38
N GLN A 182 -10.00 -1.93 -22.23
CA GLN A 182 -11.31 -1.43 -21.87
C GLN A 182 -11.92 -2.27 -20.75
N LYS A 183 -11.85 -3.61 -20.87
CA LYS A 183 -12.31 -4.53 -19.82
C LYS A 183 -11.59 -4.30 -18.49
N LYS A 184 -10.27 -4.12 -18.50
CA LYS A 184 -9.49 -3.86 -17.27
C LYS A 184 -9.83 -2.51 -16.64
N TYR A 185 -10.04 -1.48 -17.47
CA TYR A 185 -10.51 -0.19 -17.00
C TYR A 185 -11.89 -0.28 -16.33
N GLU A 186 -12.82 -1.00 -16.95
CA GLU A 186 -14.16 -1.25 -16.39
C GLU A 186 -14.10 -2.03 -15.07
N GLU A 187 -13.29 -3.08 -14.98
CA GLU A 187 -13.05 -3.84 -13.74
C GLU A 187 -12.50 -2.92 -12.63
N GLN A 188 -11.56 -2.03 -12.95
CA GLN A 188 -11.00 -1.08 -11.99
C GLN A 188 -12.05 -0.06 -11.53
N GLN A 189 -12.81 0.52 -12.46
CA GLN A 189 -13.88 1.46 -12.14
C GLN A 189 -14.96 0.81 -11.28
N ALA A 190 -15.36 -0.42 -11.59
CA ALA A 190 -16.31 -1.19 -10.79
C ALA A 190 -15.78 -1.44 -9.37
N ARG A 191 -14.49 -1.77 -9.23
CA ARG A 191 -13.85 -1.97 -7.92
C ARG A 191 -13.78 -0.67 -7.10
N LEU A 192 -13.44 0.44 -7.73
CA LEU A 192 -13.42 1.77 -7.08
C LEU A 192 -14.82 2.19 -6.66
N ALA A 193 -15.82 2.00 -7.53
CA ALA A 193 -17.22 2.26 -7.23
C ALA A 193 -17.70 1.41 -6.04
N LEU A 194 -17.36 0.12 -6.01
CA LEU A 194 -17.67 -0.75 -4.88
C LEU A 194 -17.00 -0.25 -3.58
N ARG A 195 -15.71 0.11 -3.63
CA ARG A 195 -14.99 0.64 -2.46
C ARG A 195 -15.61 1.94 -1.94
N LEU A 196 -16.06 2.82 -2.82
CA LEU A 196 -16.77 4.05 -2.45
C LEU A 196 -18.15 3.74 -1.83
N ALA A 197 -18.87 2.78 -2.41
CA ALA A 197 -20.14 2.29 -1.91
C ALA A 197 -20.05 1.72 -0.48
N GLU A 198 -18.91 1.10 -0.12
CA GLU A 198 -18.65 0.52 1.21
C GLU A 198 -18.54 1.53 2.37
N CYS A 199 -18.60 2.85 2.12
CA CYS A 199 -18.42 3.86 3.18
C CYS A 199 -19.40 3.68 4.35
N GLY A 200 -20.68 3.40 4.07
CA GLY A 200 -21.71 3.14 5.09
C GLY A 200 -21.37 1.93 5.98
N PRO A 201 -21.22 0.72 5.41
CA PRO A 201 -20.82 -0.47 6.17
C PRO A 201 -19.52 -0.31 6.96
N ARG A 202 -18.51 0.37 6.41
CA ARG A 202 -17.23 0.64 7.10
C ARG A 202 -17.39 1.60 8.28
N ALA A 203 -18.18 2.66 8.13
CA ALA A 203 -18.50 3.56 9.24
C ALA A 203 -19.30 2.83 10.34
N LEU A 204 -20.24 1.95 9.95
CA LEU A 204 -20.99 1.12 10.89
C LEU A 204 -20.09 0.11 11.61
N HIS A 205 -19.17 -0.54 10.89
CA HIS A 205 -18.16 -1.44 11.46
C HIS A 205 -17.40 -0.75 12.59
N ARG A 206 -16.84 0.43 12.32
CA ARG A 206 -16.10 1.22 13.31
C ARG A 206 -16.95 1.54 14.55
N TRP A 207 -18.24 1.87 14.35
CA TRP A 207 -19.14 2.11 15.47
C TRP A 207 -19.41 0.84 16.31
N LEU A 208 -19.60 -0.31 15.66
CA LEU A 208 -19.78 -1.60 16.35
C LEU A 208 -18.52 -2.02 17.11
N GLU A 209 -17.33 -1.83 16.53
CA GLU A 209 -16.03 -2.11 17.18
C GLU A 209 -15.85 -1.31 18.48
N MET A 210 -16.23 -0.04 18.49
CA MET A 210 -16.15 0.81 19.69
C MET A 210 -17.03 0.28 20.83
N ARG A 211 -18.05 -0.53 20.53
CA ARG A 211 -18.99 -1.08 21.51
C ARG A 211 -18.67 -2.51 21.94
N SER A 212 -18.02 -3.29 21.09
CA SER A 212 -17.79 -4.72 21.30
C SER A 212 -16.53 -5.20 20.60
N ARG A 213 -15.80 -6.11 21.26
CA ARG A 213 -14.64 -6.81 20.65
C ARG A 213 -15.04 -7.80 19.55
N ASN A 214 -16.32 -8.14 19.45
CA ASN A 214 -16.86 -9.11 18.48
C ASN A 214 -17.67 -8.41 17.38
N ALA A 215 -17.19 -7.26 16.89
CA ALA A 215 -17.84 -6.61 15.75
C ALA A 215 -17.73 -7.50 14.49
N PRO A 216 -18.80 -7.62 13.69
CA PRO A 216 -18.76 -8.36 12.43
C PRO A 216 -17.76 -7.72 11.47
N SER A 217 -17.17 -8.52 10.56
CA SER A 217 -16.24 -8.00 9.56
C SER A 217 -16.93 -7.04 8.59
N ILE A 218 -16.14 -6.20 7.90
CA ILE A 218 -16.68 -5.25 6.90
C ILE A 218 -17.41 -6.02 5.79
N GLU A 219 -16.84 -7.14 5.32
CA GLU A 219 -17.42 -7.99 4.28
C GLU A 219 -18.78 -8.54 4.70
N THR A 220 -18.91 -8.94 5.97
CA THR A 220 -20.17 -9.41 6.53
C THR A 220 -21.23 -8.30 6.50
N LEU A 221 -20.86 -7.08 6.94
CA LEU A 221 -21.76 -5.94 6.93
C LEU A 221 -22.15 -5.49 5.52
N VAL A 222 -21.22 -5.54 4.57
CA VAL A 222 -21.46 -5.26 3.15
C VAL A 222 -22.49 -6.23 2.56
N GLN A 223 -22.29 -7.53 2.80
CA GLN A 223 -23.22 -8.56 2.34
C GLN A 223 -24.60 -8.40 2.97
N GLU A 224 -24.67 -8.15 4.28
CA GLU A 224 -25.95 -7.98 4.98
C GLU A 224 -26.69 -6.69 4.61
N ALA A 225 -25.95 -5.63 4.25
CA ALA A 225 -26.51 -4.37 3.80
C ALA A 225 -27.10 -4.48 2.39
N GLY A 226 -26.76 -5.53 1.62
CA GLY A 226 -27.18 -5.66 0.24
C GLY A 226 -26.55 -4.58 -0.63
N LEU A 227 -25.26 -4.31 -0.42
CA LEU A 227 -24.55 -3.21 -1.06
C LEU A 227 -24.67 -3.28 -2.59
N THR A 228 -25.01 -2.14 -3.21
CA THR A 228 -25.00 -1.95 -4.66
C THR A 228 -23.86 -1.01 -5.05
N LEU A 229 -23.62 -0.80 -6.35
CA LEU A 229 -22.66 0.21 -6.81
C LEU A 229 -23.00 1.65 -6.36
N GLU A 230 -24.24 1.90 -5.96
CA GLU A 230 -24.70 3.20 -5.44
C GLU A 230 -24.45 3.39 -3.94
N GLY A 231 -24.04 2.34 -3.22
CA GLY A 231 -23.87 2.39 -1.76
C GLY A 231 -24.93 1.62 -0.98
N ALA A 232 -24.93 1.87 0.33
CA ALA A 232 -25.92 1.36 1.26
C ALA A 232 -26.90 2.49 1.63
N SER A 233 -28.20 2.20 1.59
CA SER A 233 -29.22 3.16 2.04
C SER A 233 -29.18 3.32 3.56
N MET A 234 -29.70 4.45 4.08
CA MET A 234 -29.86 4.62 5.53
C MET A 234 -30.70 3.50 6.16
N ALA A 235 -31.75 3.07 5.47
CA ALA A 235 -32.63 1.99 5.93
C ALA A 235 -31.90 0.65 6.04
N ASP A 236 -31.03 0.33 5.07
CA ASP A 236 -30.20 -0.88 5.12
C ASP A 236 -29.21 -0.83 6.28
N LEU A 237 -28.55 0.30 6.49
CA LEU A 237 -27.63 0.47 7.62
C LEU A 237 -28.35 0.34 8.96
N GLN A 238 -29.56 0.89 9.11
CA GLN A 238 -30.38 0.71 10.32
C GLN A 238 -30.73 -0.76 10.54
N ARG A 239 -31.17 -1.45 9.49
CA ARG A 239 -31.53 -2.87 9.53
C ARG A 239 -30.34 -3.74 9.92
N VAL A 240 -29.19 -3.53 9.30
CA VAL A 240 -27.94 -4.26 9.60
C VAL A 240 -27.47 -3.96 11.01
N ALA A 241 -27.40 -2.68 11.41
CA ALA A 241 -27.01 -2.31 12.76
C ALA A 241 -27.90 -2.99 13.83
N ALA A 242 -29.22 -3.07 13.57
CA ALA A 242 -30.15 -3.72 14.49
C ALA A 242 -29.90 -5.22 14.66
N LYS A 243 -29.47 -5.93 13.60
CA LYS A 243 -29.04 -7.34 13.69
C LYS A 243 -27.88 -7.53 14.66
N HIS A 244 -27.00 -6.53 14.74
CA HIS A 244 -25.81 -6.53 15.60
C HIS A 244 -26.02 -5.74 16.91
N GLY A 245 -27.27 -5.59 17.37
CA GLY A 245 -27.57 -5.01 18.68
C GLY A 245 -27.42 -3.47 18.78
N LEU A 246 -27.34 -2.77 17.64
CA LEU A 246 -27.32 -1.31 17.57
C LEU A 246 -28.59 -0.80 16.87
N ARG A 247 -29.55 -0.26 17.63
CA ARG A 247 -30.75 0.36 17.05
C ARG A 247 -30.43 1.79 16.62
N LEU A 248 -30.59 2.09 15.34
CA LEU A 248 -30.35 3.40 14.75
C LEU A 248 -31.66 4.03 14.24
N GLU A 249 -31.71 5.35 14.28
CA GLU A 249 -32.78 6.18 13.70
C GLU A 249 -32.19 7.25 12.78
N GLY A 250 -32.82 7.41 11.61
CA GLY A 250 -32.47 8.42 10.61
C GLY A 250 -33.15 9.75 10.89
N HIS A 251 -32.42 10.85 10.76
CA HIS A 251 -32.93 12.21 10.97
C HIS A 251 -32.42 13.16 9.89
N ALA A 252 -33.27 14.11 9.49
CA ALA A 252 -32.88 15.29 8.72
C ALA A 252 -32.88 16.49 9.67
N LEU A 253 -31.73 17.11 9.87
CA LEU A 253 -31.52 18.16 10.86
C LEU A 253 -31.08 19.47 10.20
N ASN A 254 -31.48 20.60 10.80
CA ASN A 254 -30.82 21.88 10.51
C ASN A 254 -29.45 21.92 11.23
N ARG A 255 -28.65 22.95 10.94
CA ARG A 255 -27.31 23.11 11.53
C ARG A 255 -27.31 23.18 13.08
N PRO A 256 -28.10 24.04 13.74
CA PRO A 256 -28.15 24.07 15.21
C PRO A 256 -28.48 22.71 15.84
N ASP A 257 -29.41 21.96 15.25
CA ASP A 257 -29.80 20.64 15.76
C ASP A 257 -28.72 19.58 15.49
N PHE A 258 -28.08 19.62 14.31
CA PHE A 258 -26.93 18.76 13.98
C PHE A 258 -25.79 18.97 14.97
N GLU A 259 -25.42 20.23 15.23
CA GLU A 259 -24.34 20.59 16.15
C GLU A 259 -24.62 20.10 17.58
N ARG A 260 -25.89 19.98 17.99
CA ARG A 260 -26.30 19.55 19.34
C ARG A 260 -26.42 18.03 19.52
N GLN A 261 -26.25 17.23 18.46
CA GLN A 261 -26.43 15.78 18.57
C GLN A 261 -25.38 15.13 19.49
N SER A 262 -25.81 14.09 20.21
CA SER A 262 -24.93 13.26 21.02
C SER A 262 -24.08 12.36 20.14
N THR A 263 -22.76 12.37 20.34
CA THR A 263 -21.83 11.47 19.65
C THR A 263 -21.73 10.10 20.35
N PRO A 264 -21.40 9.01 19.63
CA PRO A 264 -21.19 8.96 18.18
C PRO A 264 -22.49 8.91 17.36
N PHE A 265 -22.43 9.39 16.13
CA PHE A 265 -23.48 9.25 15.11
C PHE A 265 -22.87 9.20 13.70
N MET A 266 -23.54 8.57 12.75
CA MET A 266 -23.11 8.62 11.34
C MET A 266 -23.75 9.81 10.64
N TRP A 267 -22.99 10.48 9.79
CA TRP A 267 -23.43 11.61 9.00
C TRP A 267 -23.28 11.28 7.51
N LEU A 268 -24.34 11.48 6.73
CA LEU A 268 -24.32 11.40 5.28
C LEU A 268 -23.96 12.77 4.69
N GLN A 269 -22.71 12.90 4.22
CA GLN A 269 -22.18 14.08 3.56
C GLN A 269 -22.20 13.88 2.04
N GLY A 270 -23.21 14.43 1.37
CA GLY A 270 -23.45 14.15 -0.05
C GLY A 270 -23.82 12.67 -0.24
N ALA A 271 -22.94 11.91 -0.88
CA ALA A 271 -23.08 10.46 -1.07
C ALA A 271 -22.11 9.63 -0.20
N HIS A 272 -21.44 10.25 0.79
CA HIS A 272 -20.41 9.60 1.62
C HIS A 272 -20.84 9.57 3.08
N TYR A 273 -20.77 8.39 3.71
CA TYR A 273 -20.99 8.27 5.15
C TYR A 273 -19.68 8.46 5.91
N VAL A 274 -19.73 9.29 6.94
CA VAL A 274 -18.66 9.43 7.94
C VAL A 274 -19.21 9.13 9.33
N LEU A 275 -18.37 8.68 10.25
CA LEU A 275 -18.75 8.47 11.65
C LEU A 275 -18.23 9.64 12.49
N VAL A 276 -19.14 10.45 13.05
CA VAL A 276 -18.79 11.52 13.97
C VAL A 276 -18.51 10.92 15.34
N LEU A 277 -17.26 10.99 15.79
CA LEU A 277 -16.79 10.36 17.02
C LEU A 277 -16.91 11.28 18.23
N LYS A 278 -16.48 12.54 18.06
CA LYS A 278 -16.38 13.54 19.13
C LYS A 278 -16.68 14.93 18.59
N ARG A 279 -17.04 15.82 19.51
CA ARG A 279 -17.25 17.25 19.25
C ARG A 279 -16.48 18.05 20.29
N SER A 280 -15.72 19.05 19.85
CA SER A 280 -14.96 19.96 20.73
C SER A 280 -14.92 21.37 20.14
N GLN A 281 -15.44 22.37 20.86
CA GLN A 281 -15.32 23.80 20.51
C GLN A 281 -15.65 24.15 19.04
N GLY A 282 -16.72 23.57 18.48
CA GLY A 282 -17.12 23.80 17.08
C GLY A 282 -16.43 22.92 16.04
N ASN A 283 -15.46 22.10 16.46
CA ASN A 283 -14.84 21.07 15.64
C ASN A 283 -15.45 19.70 15.90
N PHE A 284 -15.41 18.86 14.87
CA PHE A 284 -15.85 17.47 14.91
C PHE A 284 -14.68 16.57 14.57
N THR A 285 -14.41 15.57 15.41
CA THR A 285 -13.53 14.47 15.04
C THR A 285 -14.38 13.42 14.34
N ILE A 286 -14.07 13.16 13.07
CA ILE A 286 -14.76 12.16 12.25
C ILE A 286 -13.81 11.02 11.89
N PHE A 287 -14.34 9.80 11.83
CA PHE A 287 -13.70 8.70 11.12
C PHE A 287 -14.19 8.71 9.67
N ASP A 288 -13.24 8.80 8.74
CA ASP A 288 -13.52 8.72 7.31
C ASP A 288 -13.20 7.31 6.77
N PRO A 289 -14.23 6.53 6.35
CA PRO A 289 -14.04 5.20 5.82
C PRO A 289 -13.12 5.07 4.60
N MET A 290 -12.94 6.14 3.82
CA MET A 290 -12.12 6.12 2.61
C MET A 290 -10.63 6.13 2.93
N THR A 291 -10.24 6.90 3.95
CA THR A 291 -8.85 7.01 4.41
C THR A 291 -8.55 6.03 5.53
N GLY A 292 -9.58 5.54 6.24
CA GLY A 292 -9.43 4.73 7.44
C GLY A 292 -8.84 5.51 8.62
N GLN A 293 -8.89 6.84 8.57
CA GLN A 293 -8.27 7.72 9.56
C GLN A 293 -9.30 8.60 10.27
N ASP A 294 -9.01 8.90 11.53
CA ASP A 294 -9.70 9.93 12.28
C ASP A 294 -9.13 11.31 11.88
N ARG A 295 -10.00 12.28 11.60
CA ARG A 295 -9.60 13.65 11.27
C ARG A 295 -10.54 14.67 11.89
N ASP A 296 -9.99 15.82 12.25
CA ASP A 296 -10.78 16.95 12.72
C ASP A 296 -11.27 17.78 11.55
N ILE A 297 -12.54 18.16 11.60
CA ILE A 297 -13.18 19.03 10.63
C ILE A 297 -13.92 20.17 11.34
N THR A 298 -14.04 21.30 10.66
CA THR A 298 -14.89 22.42 11.06
C THR A 298 -16.01 22.54 10.04
N LEU A 299 -17.25 22.72 10.50
CA LEU A 299 -18.33 23.07 9.59
C LEU A 299 -18.06 24.49 9.07
N GLY A 300 -17.93 24.66 7.75
CA GLY A 300 -17.71 25.99 7.14
C GLY A 300 -18.80 27.00 7.52
N GLU A 301 -18.58 28.29 7.31
CA GLU A 301 -19.59 29.30 7.64
C GLU A 301 -20.90 29.06 6.85
N PRO A 302 -22.09 29.32 7.45
CA PRO A 302 -23.35 29.21 6.74
C PRO A 302 -23.35 30.07 5.48
N ASN A 303 -23.64 29.49 4.32
CA ASN A 303 -23.65 30.21 3.04
C ASN A 303 -24.95 30.99 2.77
N GLY A 304 -25.76 31.23 3.81
CA GLY A 304 -27.08 31.88 3.70
C GLY A 304 -28.20 31.00 3.14
N LYS A 305 -27.92 29.77 2.69
CA LYS A 305 -28.95 28.79 2.32
C LYS A 305 -29.24 27.84 3.49
N PRO A 306 -30.48 27.37 3.65
CA PRO A 306 -30.78 26.31 4.60
C PRO A 306 -29.96 25.06 4.29
N GLU A 307 -29.15 24.63 5.27
CA GLU A 307 -28.37 23.39 5.20
C GLU A 307 -29.14 22.27 5.92
N THR A 308 -29.36 21.16 5.23
CA THR A 308 -29.98 19.95 5.80
C THR A 308 -28.90 18.89 5.96
N TYR A 309 -28.76 18.37 7.18
CA TYR A 309 -27.82 17.32 7.53
C TYR A 309 -28.59 16.02 7.79
N TYR A 310 -28.26 14.98 7.04
CA TYR A 310 -28.87 13.66 7.21
C TYR A 310 -27.97 12.80 8.08
N ILE A 311 -28.50 12.28 9.19
CA ILE A 311 -27.71 11.47 10.14
C ILE A 311 -28.40 10.17 10.51
N LEU A 312 -27.61 9.19 10.94
CA LEU A 312 -28.05 8.02 11.69
C LEU A 312 -27.51 8.11 13.11
N LYS A 313 -28.40 8.18 14.09
CA LYS A 313 -28.01 8.20 15.52
C LYS A 313 -28.60 7.02 16.27
N ARG A 314 -28.05 6.71 17.44
CA ARG A 314 -28.60 5.66 18.31
C ARG A 314 -30.00 6.05 18.77
N LYS A 315 -30.94 5.10 18.67
CA LYS A 315 -32.26 5.20 19.28
C LYS A 315 -32.14 4.96 20.78
N ASN A 316 -32.57 5.93 21.58
CA ASN A 316 -32.60 5.83 23.05
C ASN A 316 -33.63 4.80 23.52
#